data_AF-A0A8B7E2Y2-F1
#
_entry.id   AF-A0A8B7E2Y2-F1
#
_cell.length_a   1.000
_cell.length_b   1.000
_cell.length_c   1.000
_cell.angle_alpha   90.00
_cell.angle_beta   90.00
_cell.angle_gamma   90.00
#
_symmetry.space_group_name_H-M   'P 1'
#
loop_
_entity.id
_entity.type
_entity.pdbx_description
1 polymer ?
#
loop_
_entity_poly.entity_id
_entity_poly.type
_entity_poly.pdbx_seq_one_letter_code
_entity_poly.pdbx_strand_id
1 'polypeptide(L)'
;MNAQEREHRNHVNDVFSTRITIYRNGDLNFYGKKLVVNRKHIRTFNSFLDEVTRDTQAKVAVRSIRTPNHGTIVANLDRIENGGVYVAVGLEKFKHLPYKEIPTPPAKPIPHNRIYASARYQKLAVSEPLCNRIILVYRNGDDLYPGKKLLLDKRLLENMDTLLQYITDKIKLTTGAVRSLHTLDGSVIKETSQLETGVKYVAVGYQKHFVKGIYLNESEPFNVSIK
;
A
#
# COMPACT_ATOMS: atom_id res chain seq x y z
N MET A 1 -10.13 3.63 -20.12
CA MET A 1 -8.76 3.67 -20.68
C MET A 1 -8.05 4.86 -20.07
N ASN A 2 -6.96 4.77 -19.33
CA ASN A 2 -6.15 3.61 -18.97
C ASN A 2 -5.64 3.78 -17.54
N ALA A 3 -5.85 2.75 -16.73
CA ALA A 3 -5.31 2.61 -15.37
C ALA A 3 -3.81 2.23 -15.36
N GLN A 4 -3.08 2.50 -16.45
CA GLN A 4 -1.68 2.09 -16.64
C GLN A 4 -0.65 3.19 -16.28
N GLU A 5 -1.10 4.37 -15.88
CA GLU A 5 -0.20 5.51 -15.60
C GLU A 5 0.30 5.59 -14.15
N ARG A 6 -0.08 4.67 -13.25
CA ARG A 6 0.37 4.71 -11.84
C ARG A 6 1.50 3.75 -11.47
N GLU A 7 1.82 2.76 -12.31
CA GLU A 7 2.91 1.81 -12.00
C GLU A 7 4.24 2.14 -12.69
N HIS A 8 4.26 3.09 -13.64
CA HIS A 8 5.48 3.43 -14.38
C HIS A 8 6.43 4.40 -13.64
N ARG A 9 6.12 4.84 -12.42
CA ARG A 9 6.95 5.86 -11.74
C ARG A 9 8.23 5.31 -11.09
N ASN A 10 8.42 3.99 -11.02
CA ASN A 10 9.48 3.40 -10.19
C ASN A 10 10.61 2.66 -10.94
N HIS A 11 10.62 2.62 -12.28
CA HIS A 11 11.60 1.80 -13.02
C HIS A 11 12.72 2.55 -13.77
N VAL A 12 12.79 3.89 -13.68
CA VAL A 12 13.81 4.67 -14.43
C VAL A 12 14.95 5.22 -13.55
N ASN A 13 14.85 5.08 -12.23
CA ASN A 13 15.90 5.58 -11.32
C ASN A 13 16.96 4.53 -10.94
N ASP A 14 16.83 3.28 -11.39
CA ASP A 14 17.63 2.18 -10.84
C ASP A 14 19.00 1.99 -11.52
N VAL A 15 19.20 2.48 -12.74
CA VAL A 15 20.47 2.26 -13.46
C VAL A 15 21.64 3.12 -12.93
N PHE A 16 21.36 4.19 -12.17
CA PHE A 16 22.37 5.13 -11.65
C PHE A 16 22.37 5.28 -10.12
N SER A 17 21.53 4.52 -9.43
CA SER A 17 21.32 4.65 -7.99
C SER A 17 21.96 3.48 -7.26
N THR A 18 23.07 3.74 -6.58
CA THR A 18 23.87 2.71 -5.90
C THR A 18 23.52 2.70 -4.41
N ARG A 19 22.98 1.58 -3.91
CA ARG A 19 22.68 1.44 -2.47
C ARG A 19 23.92 0.94 -1.75
N ILE A 20 24.30 1.56 -0.65
CA ILE A 20 25.49 1.18 0.13
C ILE A 20 25.19 1.19 1.62
N THR A 21 25.98 0.47 2.40
CA THR A 21 25.95 0.52 3.87
C THR A 21 27.23 1.17 4.36
N ILE A 22 27.10 2.25 5.13
CA ILE A 22 28.23 2.97 5.70
C ILE A 22 28.27 2.81 7.21
N TYR A 23 29.43 2.46 7.75
CA TYR A 23 29.73 2.41 9.17
C TYR A 23 30.60 3.61 9.59
N ARG A 24 30.53 4.00 10.86
CA ARG A 24 31.44 5.00 11.43
C ARG A 24 32.71 4.31 11.91
N ASN A 25 33.86 4.87 11.56
CA ASN A 25 35.15 4.34 11.99
C ASN A 25 35.25 4.31 13.52
N GLY A 26 35.55 3.14 14.08
CA GLY A 26 35.75 2.99 15.53
C GLY A 26 34.49 2.95 16.39
N ASP A 27 33.30 2.92 15.81
CA ASP A 27 32.04 2.99 16.56
C ASP A 27 31.23 1.69 16.42
N LEU A 28 31.31 0.85 17.46
CA LEU A 28 30.56 -0.42 17.53
C LEU A 28 29.07 -0.24 17.83
N ASN A 29 28.69 0.90 18.40
CA ASN A 29 27.29 1.20 18.75
C ASN A 29 26.51 1.72 17.53
N PHE A 30 27.19 1.94 16.41
CA PHE A 30 26.58 2.38 15.17
C PHE A 30 26.36 1.19 14.24
N TYR A 31 25.10 0.81 14.09
CA TYR A 31 24.68 -0.38 13.33
C TYR A 31 24.77 -0.26 11.79
N GLY A 32 25.48 0.76 11.30
CA GLY A 32 25.57 1.08 9.88
C GLY A 32 24.32 1.79 9.37
N LYS A 33 24.51 2.74 8.46
CA LYS A 33 23.43 3.45 7.78
C LYS A 33 23.41 3.08 6.30
N LYS A 34 22.24 2.66 5.81
CA LYS A 34 22.00 2.38 4.39
C LYS A 34 21.75 3.69 3.65
N LEU A 35 22.59 4.02 2.69
CA LEU A 35 22.52 5.22 1.86
C LEU A 35 22.29 4.86 0.40
N VAL A 36 21.74 5.82 -0.34
CA VAL A 36 21.47 5.67 -1.76
C VAL A 36 22.23 6.76 -2.50
N VAL A 37 23.28 6.37 -3.20
CA VAL A 37 24.15 7.26 -3.96
C VAL A 37 23.59 7.41 -5.37
N ASN A 38 22.97 8.56 -5.66
CA ASN A 38 22.49 8.87 -7.00
C ASN A 38 23.58 9.62 -7.79
N ARG A 39 24.17 8.95 -8.78
CA ARG A 39 25.25 9.51 -9.61
C ARG A 39 24.84 10.76 -10.40
N LYS A 40 23.53 10.99 -10.63
CA LYS A 40 23.05 12.24 -11.28
C LYS A 40 23.15 13.47 -10.37
N HIS A 41 23.02 13.28 -9.06
CA HIS A 41 22.97 14.36 -8.07
C HIS A 41 24.35 14.57 -7.43
N ILE A 42 25.07 13.47 -7.21
CA ILE A 42 26.39 13.47 -6.59
C ILE A 42 27.44 13.37 -7.70
N ARG A 43 27.87 14.52 -8.22
CA ARG A 43 28.85 14.60 -9.31
C ARG A 43 30.29 14.47 -8.84
N THR A 44 30.58 14.89 -7.61
CA THR A 44 31.94 14.89 -7.05
C THR A 44 32.04 13.99 -5.83
N PHE A 45 33.25 13.44 -5.60
CA PHE A 45 33.51 12.62 -4.43
C PHE A 45 33.40 13.42 -3.12
N ASN A 46 33.77 14.71 -3.12
CA ASN A 46 33.63 15.55 -1.93
C ASN A 46 32.16 15.77 -1.54
N SER A 47 31.27 16.01 -2.51
CA SER A 47 29.82 16.12 -2.25
C SER A 47 29.24 14.84 -1.64
N PHE A 48 29.76 13.68 -2.05
CA PHE A 48 29.43 12.40 -1.44
C PHE A 48 29.89 12.33 0.01
N LEU A 49 31.15 12.71 0.30
CA LEU A 49 31.67 12.71 1.68
C LEU A 49 30.86 13.63 2.61
N ASP A 50 30.42 14.79 2.11
CA ASP A 50 29.57 15.72 2.86
C ASP A 50 28.19 15.11 3.15
N GLU A 51 27.59 14.42 2.17
CA GLU A 51 26.34 13.69 2.36
C GLU A 51 26.47 12.57 3.39
N VAL A 52 27.53 11.77 3.28
CA VAL A 52 27.86 10.72 4.26
C VAL A 52 28.04 11.32 5.66
N THR A 53 28.69 12.48 5.77
CA THR A 53 28.87 13.17 7.06
C THR A 53 27.54 13.57 7.68
N ARG A 54 26.64 14.19 6.89
CA ARG A 54 25.29 14.56 7.33
C ARG A 54 24.49 13.33 7.75
N ASP A 55 24.57 12.28 6.95
CA ASP A 55 23.74 11.11 7.13
C ASP A 55 24.18 10.22 8.29
N THR A 56 25.48 9.99 8.44
CA THR A 56 26.02 9.19 9.55
C THR A 56 26.05 9.97 10.87
N GLN A 57 25.74 11.27 10.85
CA GLN A 57 25.87 12.18 11.99
C GLN A 57 27.21 11.97 12.70
N ALA A 58 28.28 11.90 11.92
CA ALA A 58 29.61 11.67 12.45
C ALA A 58 30.06 12.88 13.29
N LYS A 59 30.77 12.63 14.40
CA LYS A 59 31.31 13.69 15.27
C LYS A 59 32.33 14.58 14.53
N VAL A 60 33.02 14.01 13.55
CA VAL A 60 34.03 14.67 12.72
C VAL A 60 33.64 14.50 11.26
N ALA A 61 33.90 15.51 10.43
CA ALA A 61 33.66 15.44 9.00
C ALA A 61 34.42 14.26 8.35
N VAL A 62 33.72 13.52 7.50
CA VAL A 62 34.27 12.36 6.81
C VAL A 62 35.22 12.86 5.72
N ARG A 63 36.45 12.33 5.72
CA ARG A 63 37.51 12.72 4.77
C ARG A 63 37.85 11.61 3.79
N SER A 64 37.60 10.36 4.17
CA SER A 64 37.83 9.22 3.30
C SER A 64 36.85 8.10 3.61
N ILE A 65 36.53 7.32 2.58
CA ILE A 65 35.77 6.09 2.71
C ILE A 65 36.72 4.92 2.53
N ARG A 66 36.64 3.92 3.40
CA ARG A 66 37.48 2.72 3.36
C ARG A 66 36.63 1.45 3.33
N THR A 67 37.18 0.38 2.75
CA THR A 67 36.54 -0.94 2.85
C THR A 67 36.77 -1.53 4.25
N PRO A 68 35.79 -2.23 4.85
CA PRO A 68 35.93 -2.82 6.18
C PRO A 68 36.97 -3.95 6.24
N ASN A 69 37.13 -4.74 5.17
CA ASN A 69 37.99 -5.92 5.17
C ASN A 69 39.48 -5.57 5.03
N HIS A 70 39.84 -4.74 4.06
CA HIS A 70 41.25 -4.47 3.70
C HIS A 70 41.71 -3.06 4.07
N GLY A 71 40.82 -2.21 4.60
CA GLY A 71 41.12 -0.80 4.88
C GLY A 71 41.50 0.01 3.64
N THR A 72 41.27 -0.50 2.43
CA THR A 72 41.61 0.18 1.18
C THR A 72 40.75 1.42 1.00
N ILE A 73 41.38 2.52 0.62
CA ILE A 73 40.71 3.81 0.41
C ILE A 73 39.97 3.76 -0.92
N VAL A 74 38.69 4.13 -0.88
CA VAL A 74 37.85 4.34 -2.05
C VAL A 74 38.17 5.73 -2.59
N ALA A 75 38.87 5.81 -3.72
CA ALA A 75 39.31 7.09 -4.29
C ALA A 75 38.17 7.86 -4.97
N ASN A 76 37.28 7.16 -5.68
CA ASN A 76 36.25 7.75 -6.53
C ASN A 76 34.90 7.02 -6.39
N LEU A 77 33.83 7.66 -6.88
CA LEU A 77 32.48 7.09 -6.92
C LEU A 77 32.37 5.80 -7.76
N ASP A 78 33.26 5.59 -8.74
CA ASP A 78 33.25 4.40 -9.58
C ASP A 78 33.62 3.11 -8.83
N ARG A 79 34.36 3.25 -7.72
CA ARG A 79 34.71 2.14 -6.84
C ARG A 79 33.60 1.82 -5.82
N ILE A 80 32.49 2.57 -5.87
CA ILE A 80 31.32 2.33 -5.05
C ILE A 80 30.38 1.39 -5.80
N GLU A 81 30.16 0.23 -5.20
CA GLU A 81 29.37 -0.87 -5.76
C GLU A 81 28.02 -0.98 -5.05
N ASN A 82 27.01 -1.46 -5.77
CA ASN A 82 25.68 -1.64 -5.22
C ASN A 82 25.67 -2.80 -4.20
N GLY A 83 25.08 -2.55 -3.04
CA GLY A 83 25.16 -3.43 -1.87
C GLY A 83 26.50 -3.38 -1.13
N GLY A 84 27.44 -2.53 -1.57
CA GLY A 84 28.76 -2.43 -0.96
C GLY A 84 28.73 -1.93 0.49
N VAL A 85 29.67 -2.44 1.29
CA VAL A 85 29.85 -2.04 2.70
C VAL A 85 31.12 -1.23 2.82
N TYR A 86 31.02 -0.06 3.44
CA TYR A 86 32.11 0.89 3.58
C TYR A 86 32.16 1.51 4.98
N VAL A 87 33.31 2.08 5.33
CA VAL A 87 33.58 2.73 6.61
C VAL A 87 33.95 4.18 6.35
N ALA A 88 33.23 5.10 6.97
CA ALA A 88 33.49 6.53 6.96
C ALA A 88 34.59 6.87 7.97
N VAL A 89 35.68 7.44 7.48
CA VAL A 89 36.85 7.82 8.26
C VAL A 89 37.04 9.34 8.18
N GLY A 90 37.12 9.99 9.34
CA GLY A 90 37.41 11.41 9.45
C GLY A 90 38.91 11.72 9.38
N LEU A 91 39.36 12.64 10.25
CA LEU A 91 40.78 12.96 10.44
C LEU A 91 41.53 11.90 11.28
N GLU A 92 40.79 10.99 11.91
CA GLU A 92 41.32 9.90 12.71
C GLU A 92 41.86 8.74 11.87
N LYS A 93 42.73 7.93 12.49
CA LYS A 93 43.25 6.70 11.88
C LYS A 93 42.15 5.64 11.78
N PHE A 94 42.20 4.85 10.71
CA PHE A 94 41.27 3.72 10.52
C PHE A 94 41.46 2.67 11.62
N LYS A 95 40.36 2.25 12.23
CA LYS A 95 40.32 1.18 13.23
C LYS A 95 39.73 -0.06 12.59
N HIS A 96 40.47 -1.16 12.65
CA HIS A 96 40.00 -2.47 12.19
C HIS A 96 39.01 -3.03 13.22
N LEU A 97 37.75 -3.13 12.84
CA LEU A 97 36.66 -3.73 13.63
C LEU A 97 35.85 -4.66 12.73
N PRO A 98 35.13 -5.64 13.30
CA PRO A 98 34.26 -6.53 12.55
C PRO A 98 32.97 -5.80 12.14
N TYR A 99 33.08 -4.75 11.31
CA TYR A 99 31.96 -3.88 10.95
C TYR A 99 30.77 -4.63 10.33
N LYS A 100 31.02 -5.73 9.62
CA LYS A 100 29.97 -6.57 9.01
C LYS A 100 29.19 -7.43 10.01
N GLU A 101 29.78 -7.68 11.18
CA GLU A 101 29.19 -8.51 12.23
C GLU A 101 28.45 -7.67 13.28
N ILE A 102 28.48 -6.33 13.14
CA ILE A 102 27.70 -5.44 14.00
C ILE A 102 26.21 -5.73 13.76
N PRO A 103 25.45 -6.14 14.79
CA PRO A 103 24.04 -6.50 14.66
C PRO A 103 23.24 -5.33 14.07
N THR A 104 22.23 -5.59 13.24
CA THR A 104 21.31 -4.51 12.84
C THR A 104 20.40 -4.13 14.01
N PRO A 105 19.99 -2.85 14.14
CA PRO A 105 19.08 -2.48 15.21
C PRO A 105 17.75 -3.21 15.01
N PRO A 106 17.01 -3.52 16.10
CA PRO A 106 15.66 -4.04 15.97
C PRO A 106 14.81 -3.05 15.15
N ALA A 107 14.04 -3.57 14.20
CA ALA A 107 13.15 -2.76 13.39
C ALA A 107 12.22 -1.96 14.31
N LYS A 108 12.22 -0.63 14.20
CA LYS A 108 11.26 0.20 14.93
C LYS A 108 9.86 -0.23 14.50
N PRO A 109 8.92 -0.45 15.43
CA PRO A 109 7.55 -0.76 15.06
C PRO A 109 7.01 0.37 14.18
N ILE A 110 6.47 0.02 13.02
CA ILE A 110 5.85 0.98 12.12
C ILE A 110 4.66 1.56 12.89
N PRO A 111 4.58 2.89 13.13
CA PRO A 111 3.43 3.46 13.79
C PRO A 111 2.21 3.20 12.89
N HIS A 112 1.30 2.34 13.35
CA HIS A 112 0.00 2.20 12.72
C HIS A 112 -0.67 3.56 12.73
N ASN A 113 -1.22 3.97 11.60
CA ASN A 113 -1.90 5.24 11.43
C ASN A 113 -3.16 5.25 12.32
N ARG A 114 -3.01 5.67 13.59
CA ARG A 114 -4.09 5.65 14.56
C ARG A 114 -4.99 6.85 14.27
N ILE A 115 -6.01 6.63 13.45
CA ILE A 115 -7.04 7.63 13.17
C ILE A 115 -7.73 7.96 14.49
N TYR A 116 -7.43 9.14 15.05
CA TYR A 116 -8.19 9.68 16.18
C TYR A 116 -9.50 10.27 15.64
N ALA A 117 -10.56 9.47 15.65
CA ALA A 117 -11.91 9.98 15.42
C ALA A 117 -12.29 10.93 16.57
N SER A 118 -12.89 12.08 16.26
CA SER A 118 -13.31 13.03 17.29
C SER A 118 -14.37 12.39 18.21
N ALA A 119 -14.46 12.87 19.45
CA ALA A 119 -15.47 12.41 20.40
C ALA A 119 -16.91 12.55 19.88
N ARG A 120 -17.15 13.51 18.96
CA ARG A 120 -18.46 13.67 18.28
C ARG A 120 -18.74 12.49 17.34
N TYR A 121 -17.75 12.06 16.55
CA TYR A 121 -17.88 10.89 15.67
C TYR A 121 -18.10 9.61 16.48
N GLN A 122 -17.43 9.47 17.62
CA GLN A 122 -17.63 8.31 18.51
C GLN A 122 -19.05 8.29 19.11
N LYS A 123 -19.57 9.44 19.57
CA LYS A 123 -20.95 9.52 20.08
C LYS A 123 -21.99 9.18 19.01
N LEU A 124 -21.81 9.68 17.78
CA LEU A 124 -22.73 9.41 16.66
C LEU A 124 -22.76 7.92 16.28
N ALA A 125 -21.61 7.24 16.28
CA ALA A 125 -21.53 5.81 16.02
C ALA A 125 -22.19 4.95 17.12
N VAL A 126 -22.29 5.47 18.35
CA VAL A 126 -22.94 4.80 19.49
C VAL A 126 -24.44 5.09 19.54
N SER A 127 -24.86 6.31 19.19
CA SER A 127 -26.26 6.73 19.28
C SER A 127 -27.14 6.20 18.14
N GLU A 128 -26.55 5.93 16.98
CA GLU A 128 -27.25 5.38 15.83
C GLU A 128 -26.32 4.37 15.15
N PRO A 129 -26.62 3.05 15.18
CA PRO A 129 -25.82 2.12 14.42
C PRO A 129 -25.88 2.57 12.96
N LEU A 130 -24.72 2.82 12.35
CA LEU A 130 -24.62 3.22 10.97
C LEU A 130 -25.45 2.23 10.14
N CYS A 131 -26.62 2.65 9.66
CA CYS A 131 -27.51 1.82 8.84
C CYS A 131 -26.91 1.46 7.48
N ASN A 132 -25.62 1.73 7.28
CA ASN A 132 -24.91 1.50 6.06
C ASN A 132 -24.76 -0.01 5.85
N ARG A 133 -25.08 -0.46 4.64
CA ARG A 133 -25.08 -1.88 4.29
C ARG A 133 -24.04 -2.13 3.23
N ILE A 134 -23.22 -3.17 3.42
CA ILE A 134 -22.26 -3.58 2.40
C ILE A 134 -22.80 -4.82 1.72
N ILE A 135 -23.12 -4.72 0.44
CA ILE A 135 -23.69 -5.83 -0.33
C ILE A 135 -22.77 -6.23 -1.49
N LEU A 136 -22.84 -7.48 -1.92
CA LEU A 136 -22.19 -7.93 -3.16
C LEU A 136 -23.23 -8.15 -4.23
N VAL A 137 -23.09 -7.44 -5.35
CA VAL A 137 -24.07 -7.52 -6.43
C VAL A 137 -23.44 -8.12 -7.67
N TYR A 138 -24.02 -9.20 -8.16
CA TYR A 138 -23.68 -9.87 -9.41
C TYR A 138 -24.56 -9.37 -10.56
N ARG A 139 -24.10 -9.57 -11.80
CA ARG A 139 -24.89 -9.30 -12.99
C ARG A 139 -25.66 -10.57 -13.37
N ASN A 140 -26.94 -10.44 -13.64
CA ASN A 140 -27.78 -11.58 -14.01
C ASN A 140 -27.30 -12.27 -15.32
N GLY A 141 -26.90 -13.54 -15.21
CA GLY A 141 -26.46 -14.37 -16.34
C GLY A 141 -25.09 -14.00 -16.93
N ASP A 142 -24.19 -13.40 -16.14
CA ASP A 142 -22.82 -13.08 -16.53
C ASP A 142 -21.84 -13.79 -15.58
N ASP A 143 -21.44 -15.01 -15.96
CA ASP A 143 -20.57 -15.88 -15.14
C ASP A 143 -19.11 -15.37 -15.10
N LEU A 144 -18.73 -14.46 -16.01
CA LEU A 144 -17.38 -13.88 -16.05
C LEU A 144 -17.22 -12.70 -15.10
N TYR A 145 -18.32 -12.17 -14.56
CA TYR A 145 -18.29 -11.03 -13.66
C TYR A 145 -18.24 -11.48 -12.18
N PRO A 146 -17.14 -11.21 -11.44
CA PRO A 146 -16.96 -11.70 -10.07
C PRO A 146 -17.85 -11.01 -9.02
N GLY A 147 -18.79 -10.17 -9.45
CA GLY A 147 -19.63 -9.34 -8.59
C GLY A 147 -18.92 -8.08 -8.11
N LYS A 148 -19.70 -7.07 -7.68
CA LYS A 148 -19.18 -5.79 -7.19
C LYS A 148 -19.65 -5.52 -5.76
N LYS A 149 -18.70 -5.25 -4.87
CA LYS A 149 -18.98 -4.83 -3.50
C LYS A 149 -19.46 -3.39 -3.50
N LEU A 150 -20.64 -3.13 -2.94
CA LEU A 150 -21.25 -1.82 -2.85
C LEU A 150 -21.48 -1.45 -1.39
N LEU A 151 -20.97 -0.29 -0.99
CA LEU A 151 -21.30 0.34 0.28
C LEU A 151 -22.53 1.22 0.06
N LEU A 152 -23.63 0.84 0.68
CA LEU A 152 -24.89 1.58 0.66
C LEU A 152 -24.92 2.48 1.88
N ASP A 153 -24.94 3.79 1.64
CA ASP A 153 -25.11 4.80 2.67
C ASP A 153 -26.58 4.89 3.11
N LYS A 154 -26.85 5.42 4.31
CA LYS A 154 -28.22 5.56 4.85
C LYS A 154 -29.18 6.23 3.85
N ARG A 155 -28.73 7.28 3.15
CA ARG A 155 -29.53 8.02 2.16
C ARG A 155 -29.94 7.16 0.95
N LEU A 156 -29.11 6.20 0.56
CA LEU A 156 -29.43 5.28 -0.53
C LEU A 156 -30.44 4.23 -0.11
N LEU A 157 -30.58 3.98 1.19
CA LEU A 157 -31.49 2.99 1.74
C LEU A 157 -32.87 3.58 2.07
N GLU A 158 -33.10 4.87 1.85
CA GLU A 158 -34.42 5.50 2.06
C GLU A 158 -35.40 5.20 0.92
N ASN A 159 -34.92 5.02 -0.32
CA ASN A 159 -35.76 4.76 -1.48
C ASN A 159 -35.15 3.65 -2.37
N MET A 160 -35.99 2.70 -2.79
CA MET A 160 -35.58 1.63 -3.69
C MET A 160 -35.16 2.13 -5.07
N ASP A 161 -35.82 3.15 -5.62
CA ASP A 161 -35.50 3.65 -6.94
C ASP A 161 -34.12 4.33 -6.97
N THR A 162 -33.78 5.10 -5.93
CA THR A 162 -32.47 5.74 -5.81
C THR A 162 -31.37 4.70 -5.61
N LEU A 163 -31.65 3.64 -4.86
CA LEU A 163 -30.75 2.49 -4.74
C LEU A 163 -30.52 1.80 -6.08
N LEU A 164 -31.58 1.45 -6.81
CA LEU A 164 -31.47 0.76 -8.10
C LEU A 164 -30.74 1.62 -9.14
N GLN A 165 -30.96 2.94 -9.10
CA GLN A 165 -30.21 3.88 -9.93
C GLN A 165 -28.73 3.94 -9.56
N TYR A 166 -28.41 3.97 -8.26
CA TYR A 166 -27.02 3.89 -7.78
C TYR A 166 -26.34 2.59 -8.23
N ILE A 167 -27.03 1.46 -8.10
CA ILE A 167 -26.51 0.15 -8.54
C ILE A 167 -26.33 0.14 -10.05
N THR A 168 -27.22 0.75 -10.82
CA THR A 168 -27.09 0.90 -12.29
C THR A 168 -25.83 1.67 -12.68
N ASP A 169 -25.51 2.77 -11.98
CA ASP A 169 -24.26 3.51 -12.22
C ASP A 169 -23.02 2.64 -11.93
N LYS A 170 -23.07 1.87 -10.84
CA LYS A 170 -21.94 1.04 -10.42
C LYS A 170 -21.80 -0.26 -11.22
N ILE A 171 -22.90 -0.81 -11.70
CA ILE A 171 -23.00 -2.11 -12.36
C ILE A 171 -23.70 -1.90 -13.70
N LYS A 172 -22.89 -1.75 -14.74
CA LYS A 172 -23.37 -1.62 -16.10
C LYS A 172 -23.81 -2.99 -16.61
N LEU A 173 -25.11 -3.25 -16.59
CA LEU A 173 -25.67 -4.45 -17.21
C LEU A 173 -25.67 -4.27 -18.74
N THR A 174 -25.43 -5.35 -19.48
CA THR A 174 -25.58 -5.37 -20.95
C THR A 174 -27.01 -5.06 -21.38
N THR A 175 -28.00 -5.38 -20.52
CA THR A 175 -29.42 -5.14 -20.74
C THR A 175 -29.89 -3.73 -20.35
N GLY A 176 -28.96 -2.82 -20.01
CA GLY A 176 -29.27 -1.45 -19.62
C GLY A 176 -29.40 -1.26 -18.10
N ALA A 177 -30.47 -0.59 -17.66
CA ALA A 177 -30.66 -0.23 -16.25
C ALA A 177 -31.10 -1.42 -15.38
N VAL A 178 -30.64 -1.44 -14.13
CA VAL A 178 -31.10 -2.38 -13.10
C VAL A 178 -32.52 -2.01 -12.70
N ARG A 179 -33.42 -2.99 -12.69
CA ARG A 179 -34.84 -2.80 -12.37
C ARG A 179 -35.27 -3.58 -11.13
N SER A 180 -34.58 -4.65 -10.80
CA SER A 180 -34.83 -5.41 -9.59
C SER A 180 -33.55 -6.05 -9.06
N LEU A 181 -33.52 -6.24 -7.74
CA LEU A 181 -32.52 -7.05 -7.07
C LEU A 181 -33.15 -8.36 -6.62
N HIS A 182 -32.40 -9.43 -6.78
CA HIS A 182 -32.81 -10.77 -6.38
C HIS A 182 -31.78 -11.36 -5.45
N THR A 183 -32.20 -12.21 -4.52
CA THR A 183 -31.28 -13.08 -3.78
C THR A 183 -30.69 -14.15 -4.72
N LEU A 184 -29.68 -14.87 -4.25
CA LEU A 184 -29.16 -16.04 -4.98
C LEU A 184 -30.22 -17.14 -5.14
N ASP A 185 -31.21 -17.16 -4.25
CA ASP A 185 -32.34 -18.11 -4.29
C ASP A 185 -33.42 -17.70 -5.30
N GLY A 186 -33.33 -16.50 -5.88
CA GLY A 186 -34.30 -15.98 -6.84
C GLY A 186 -35.47 -15.20 -6.22
N SER A 187 -35.40 -14.87 -4.93
CA SER A 187 -36.41 -14.04 -4.27
C SER A 187 -36.20 -12.55 -4.60
N VAL A 188 -37.26 -11.87 -5.01
CA VAL A 188 -37.21 -10.45 -5.37
C VAL A 188 -37.21 -9.57 -4.12
N ILE A 189 -36.28 -8.62 -4.07
CA ILE A 189 -36.20 -7.63 -3.00
C ILE A 189 -37.07 -6.44 -3.38
N LYS A 190 -38.11 -6.19 -2.57
CA LYS A 190 -39.04 -5.09 -2.79
C LYS A 190 -38.71 -3.86 -1.97
N GLU A 191 -38.06 -4.03 -0.82
CA GLU A 191 -37.79 -2.95 0.12
C GLU A 191 -36.32 -2.94 0.51
N THR A 192 -35.77 -1.75 0.72
CA THR A 192 -34.39 -1.58 1.13
C THR A 192 -34.14 -2.29 2.46
N SER A 193 -35.12 -2.31 3.38
CA SER A 193 -35.10 -2.98 4.68
C SER A 193 -34.66 -4.45 4.63
N GLN A 194 -34.94 -5.17 3.54
CA GLN A 194 -34.58 -6.60 3.36
C GLN A 194 -33.11 -6.83 2.97
N LEU A 195 -32.36 -5.75 2.69
CA LEU A 195 -30.93 -5.86 2.38
C LEU A 195 -30.12 -6.09 3.65
N GLU A 196 -29.22 -7.04 3.63
CA GLU A 196 -28.36 -7.35 4.77
C GLU A 196 -26.89 -7.15 4.41
N THR A 197 -26.10 -6.74 5.40
CA THR A 197 -24.66 -6.55 5.22
C THR A 197 -23.97 -7.91 5.07
N GLY A 198 -23.16 -8.05 4.02
CA GLY A 198 -22.42 -9.26 3.71
C GLY A 198 -23.17 -10.25 2.82
N VAL A 199 -24.41 -9.95 2.44
CA VAL A 199 -25.22 -10.82 1.58
C VAL A 199 -24.99 -10.53 0.10
N LYS A 200 -25.09 -11.60 -0.70
CA LYS A 200 -24.94 -11.63 -2.15
C LYS A 200 -26.30 -11.44 -2.82
N TYR A 201 -26.36 -10.57 -3.82
CA TYR A 201 -27.56 -10.26 -4.59
C TYR A 201 -27.25 -10.23 -6.09
N VAL A 202 -28.29 -10.35 -6.91
CA VAL A 202 -28.20 -10.36 -8.37
C VAL A 202 -29.00 -9.19 -8.92
N ALA A 203 -28.36 -8.36 -9.74
CA ALA A 203 -28.97 -7.24 -10.44
C ALA A 203 -29.60 -7.72 -11.75
N VAL A 204 -30.91 -7.50 -11.88
CA VAL A 204 -31.73 -7.91 -13.02
C VAL A 204 -32.27 -6.68 -13.75
N GLY A 205 -32.14 -6.67 -15.08
CA GLY A 205 -32.64 -5.60 -15.96
C GLY A 205 -34.06 -5.83 -16.49
N TYR A 206 -34.49 -5.02 -17.46
CA TYR A 206 -35.88 -5.02 -17.97
C TYR A 206 -36.27 -6.26 -18.78
N GLN A 207 -35.32 -6.85 -19.52
CA GLN A 207 -35.61 -7.88 -20.54
C GLN A 207 -35.19 -9.30 -20.15
N LYS A 208 -34.64 -9.50 -18.93
CA LYS A 208 -34.15 -10.81 -18.50
C LYS A 208 -34.85 -11.24 -17.23
N HIS A 209 -35.42 -12.44 -17.24
CA HIS A 209 -35.84 -13.13 -16.01
C HIS A 209 -34.61 -13.51 -15.19
N PHE A 210 -34.77 -13.71 -13.89
CA PHE A 210 -33.69 -14.19 -13.03
C PHE A 210 -33.14 -15.52 -13.58
N VAL A 211 -31.86 -15.54 -13.92
CA VAL A 211 -31.16 -16.75 -14.35
C VAL A 211 -30.41 -17.26 -13.13
N LYS A 212 -30.78 -18.46 -12.66
CA LYS A 212 -30.05 -19.16 -11.60
C LYS A 212 -28.74 -19.70 -12.19
N GLY A 213 -27.70 -18.87 -12.18
CA GLY A 213 -26.35 -19.20 -12.65
C GLY A 213 -25.41 -19.63 -11.52
N ILE A 214 -24.20 -20.05 -11.89
CA ILE A 214 -23.12 -20.39 -10.93
C ILE A 214 -22.51 -19.08 -10.45
N TYR A 215 -23.24 -18.34 -9.60
CA TYR A 215 -22.70 -17.17 -8.91
C TYR A 215 -21.75 -17.67 -7.80
N LEU A 216 -20.54 -18.06 -8.21
CA LEU A 216 -19.39 -18.56 -7.44
C LEU A 216 -19.65 -18.80 -5.94
N ASN A 217 -19.81 -20.10 -5.63
CA ASN A 217 -19.57 -20.85 -4.40
C ASN A 217 -20.07 -20.30 -3.05
N GLU A 218 -20.81 -21.17 -2.37
CA GLU A 218 -21.55 -21.02 -1.12
C GLU A 218 -20.73 -20.79 0.16
N SER A 219 -19.40 -20.61 0.12
CA SER A 219 -18.61 -20.81 1.35
C SER A 219 -17.47 -19.83 1.65
N GLU A 220 -17.49 -18.59 1.15
CA GLU A 220 -16.62 -17.55 1.72
C GLU A 220 -17.45 -16.48 2.43
N PRO A 221 -17.38 -16.39 3.77
CA PRO A 221 -18.02 -15.31 4.50
C PRO A 221 -17.42 -13.99 4.03
N PHE A 222 -18.31 -13.01 3.85
CA PHE A 222 -17.91 -11.65 3.53
C PHE A 222 -17.07 -11.11 4.69
N ASN A 223 -15.75 -11.13 4.52
CA ASN A 223 -14.87 -10.56 5.53
C ASN A 223 -15.05 -9.03 5.48
N VAL A 224 -15.91 -8.50 6.35
CA VAL A 224 -16.08 -7.05 6.61
C VAL A 224 -14.89 -6.57 7.44
N SER A 225 -13.67 -6.83 6.96
CA SER A 225 -12.46 -6.26 7.55
C SER A 225 -12.28 -4.87 6.99
N ILE A 226 -12.70 -3.87 7.76
CA ILE A 226 -12.27 -2.49 7.60
C ILE A 226 -10.82 -2.44 8.08
N LYS A 227 -9.86 -2.37 7.14
CA LYS A 227 -8.46 -2.03 7.43
C LYS A 227 -8.28 -0.51 7.51
#